data_AF-A0AA93B950-F1
#
_entry.id   AF-A0AA93B950-F1
#
_cell.length_a   1.000
_cell.length_b   1.000
_cell.length_c   1.000
_cell.angle_alpha   90.00
_cell.angle_beta   90.00
_cell.angle_gamma   90.00
#
_symmetry.space_group_name_H-M   'P 1'
#
loop_
_entity.id
_entity.type
_entity.pdbx_description
1 polymer ?
#
loop_
_entity_poly.entity_id
_entity_poly.type
_entity_poly.pdbx_seq_one_letter_code
_entity_poly.pdbx_strand_id
1 'polypeptide(L)'
;MDRITKEQYEFALNRIEDLLPLVTDDTPANDKNAIELTLMSDIVESYEKKHFPIGKPSVSELIELSLNEKEMTQKQLASEIGVSPSRINDYVTGRSEPTLKIARLLCKVLNITPAAMLQC
;
A
#
# COMPACT_ATOMS: atom_id res chain seq x y z
N MET A 1 -3.82 -24.43 12.52
CA MET A 1 -3.42 -23.79 13.79
C MET A 1 -3.38 -22.30 13.54
N ASP A 2 -4.50 -21.62 13.81
CA ASP A 2 -4.54 -20.16 13.80
C ASP A 2 -3.77 -19.69 15.02
N ARG A 3 -2.55 -19.19 14.75
CA ARG A 3 -1.49 -19.05 15.77
C ARG A 3 -1.59 -17.79 16.62
N ILE A 4 -2.42 -16.81 16.26
CA ILE A 4 -2.51 -15.53 16.96
C ILE A 4 -3.97 -15.06 16.91
N THR A 5 -4.55 -14.77 18.08
CA THR A 5 -5.92 -14.23 18.20
C THR A 5 -5.92 -12.71 18.08
N LYS A 6 -7.10 -12.12 17.81
CA LYS A 6 -7.26 -10.65 17.80
C LYS A 6 -6.85 -10.00 19.12
N GLU A 7 -7.14 -10.64 20.24
CA GLU A 7 -6.74 -10.17 21.57
C GLU A 7 -5.22 -10.14 21.75
N GLN A 8 -4.51 -11.16 21.27
CA GLN A 8 -3.04 -11.21 21.30
C GLN A 8 -2.42 -10.14 20.39
N TYR A 9 -3.04 -9.90 19.23
CA TYR A 9 -2.66 -8.81 18.33
C TYR A 9 -2.84 -7.43 18.98
N GLU A 10 -4.00 -7.16 19.59
CA GLU A 10 -4.27 -5.88 20.27
C GLU A 10 -3.37 -5.67 21.48
N PHE A 11 -3.08 -6.73 22.25
CA PHE A 11 -2.10 -6.67 23.32
C PHE A 11 -0.70 -6.32 22.79
N ALA A 12 -0.26 -6.98 21.72
CA ALA A 12 1.05 -6.73 21.13
C ALA A 12 1.18 -5.30 20.59
N LEU A 13 0.13 -4.75 19.95
CA LEU A 13 0.09 -3.35 19.51
C LEU A 13 0.28 -2.37 20.67
N ASN A 14 -0.53 -2.51 21.73
CA ASN A 14 -0.41 -1.63 22.90
C ASN A 14 0.98 -1.75 23.54
N ARG A 15 1.54 -2.96 23.57
CA ARG A 15 2.87 -3.19 24.14
C ARG A 15 3.98 -2.57 23.30
N ILE A 16 3.86 -2.58 21.97
CA ILE A 16 4.77 -1.88 21.07
C ILE A 16 4.76 -0.38 21.39
N GLU A 17 3.59 0.24 21.51
CA GLU A 17 3.47 1.67 21.85
C GLU A 17 4.18 2.02 23.18
N ASP A 18 4.09 1.15 24.18
CA ASP A 18 4.82 1.32 25.45
C ASP A 18 6.35 1.17 25.30
N LEU A 19 6.81 0.33 24.37
CA LEU A 19 8.21 -0.03 24.18
C LEU A 19 8.95 0.95 23.24
N LEU A 20 8.25 1.56 22.27
CA LEU A 20 8.83 2.48 21.30
C LEU A 20 9.59 3.67 21.95
N PRO A 21 9.12 4.30 23.03
CA PRO A 21 9.89 5.36 23.70
C PRO A 21 11.13 4.86 24.47
N LEU A 22 11.22 3.55 24.74
CA LEU A 22 12.27 2.94 25.54
C LEU A 22 13.40 2.32 24.71
N VAL A 23 13.19 2.16 23.41
CA VAL A 23 14.15 1.56 22.48
C VAL A 23 14.56 2.62 21.45
N THR A 24 15.87 2.83 21.32
CA THR A 24 16.50 3.75 20.36
C THR A 24 17.46 2.99 19.45
N ASP A 25 17.97 3.66 18.40
CA ASP A 25 18.96 3.08 17.49
C ASP A 25 20.27 2.66 18.18
N ASP A 26 20.60 3.25 19.33
CA ASP A 26 21.78 2.91 20.14
C ASP A 26 21.52 1.76 21.14
N THR A 27 20.28 1.28 21.23
CA THR A 27 19.90 0.23 22.19
C THR A 27 20.44 -1.12 21.74
N PRO A 28 21.23 -1.82 22.56
CA PRO A 28 21.77 -3.13 22.20
C PRO A 28 20.65 -4.14 21.90
N ALA A 29 20.83 -4.98 20.88
CA ALA A 29 19.84 -6.00 20.51
C ALA A 29 19.59 -7.07 21.60
N ASN A 30 20.48 -7.17 22.59
CA ASN A 30 20.31 -8.05 23.76
C ASN A 30 19.61 -7.36 24.94
N ASP A 31 19.23 -6.09 24.80
CA ASP A 31 18.41 -5.40 25.78
C ASP A 31 17.02 -6.05 25.88
N LYS A 32 16.48 -6.10 27.10
CA LYS A 32 15.20 -6.78 27.34
C LYS A 32 14.05 -6.12 26.60
N ASN A 33 14.03 -4.79 26.52
CA ASN A 33 12.98 -4.05 25.83
C ASN A 33 13.11 -4.21 24.31
N ALA A 34 14.33 -4.26 23.77
CA ALA A 34 14.57 -4.51 22.35
C ALA A 34 14.15 -5.94 21.94
N ILE A 35 14.46 -6.94 22.76
CA ILE A 35 14.02 -8.32 22.55
C ILE A 35 12.48 -8.42 22.61
N GLU A 36 11.87 -7.78 23.62
CA GLU A 36 10.41 -7.79 23.78
C GLU A 36 9.72 -7.08 22.61
N LEU A 37 10.24 -5.93 22.17
CA LEU A 37 9.72 -5.19 21.02
C LEU A 37 9.74 -6.08 19.77
N THR A 38 10.86 -6.76 19.53
CA THR A 38 10.99 -7.70 18.40
C THR A 38 9.92 -8.80 18.47
N LEU A 39 9.72 -9.42 19.64
CA LEU A 39 8.72 -10.47 19.82
C LEU A 39 7.29 -9.95 19.59
N MET A 40 6.95 -8.77 20.09
CA MET A 40 5.63 -8.17 19.88
C MET A 40 5.42 -7.81 18.40
N SER A 41 6.44 -7.28 17.73
CA SER A 41 6.41 -7.01 16.29
C SER A 41 6.18 -8.29 15.47
N ASP A 42 6.81 -9.42 15.84
CA ASP A 42 6.58 -10.70 15.16
C ASP A 42 5.13 -11.19 15.30
N ILE A 43 4.50 -10.93 16.45
CA ILE A 43 3.08 -11.26 16.71
C ILE A 43 2.18 -10.42 15.81
N VAL A 44 2.41 -9.10 15.77
CA VAL A 44 1.66 -8.16 14.93
C VAL A 44 1.80 -8.54 13.45
N GLU A 45 3.03 -8.72 12.96
CA GLU A 45 3.31 -9.06 11.57
C GLU A 45 2.64 -10.37 11.15
N SER A 46 2.69 -11.39 12.00
CA SER A 46 2.08 -12.69 11.74
C SER A 46 0.55 -12.64 11.66
N TYR A 47 -0.08 -11.75 12.42
CA TYR A 47 -1.53 -11.51 12.35
C TYR A 47 -1.89 -10.67 11.11
N GLU A 48 -1.19 -9.57 10.86
CA GLU A 48 -1.44 -8.68 9.71
C GLU A 48 -1.23 -9.38 8.38
N LYS A 49 -0.19 -10.20 8.21
CA LYS A 49 0.02 -10.99 6.98
C LYS A 49 -1.19 -11.83 6.58
N LYS A 50 -2.00 -12.26 7.54
CA LYS A 50 -3.20 -13.07 7.31
C LYS A 50 -4.47 -12.24 7.19
N HIS A 51 -4.63 -11.24 8.05
CA HIS A 51 -5.88 -10.49 8.20
C HIS A 51 -5.90 -9.19 7.38
N PHE A 52 -4.73 -8.61 7.12
CA PHE A 52 -4.50 -7.37 6.38
C PHE A 52 -3.36 -7.56 5.37
N PRO A 53 -3.49 -8.53 4.44
CA PRO A 53 -2.43 -8.77 3.46
C PRO A 53 -2.18 -7.49 2.65
N ILE A 54 -0.92 -7.05 2.58
CA ILE A 54 -0.51 -5.98 1.67
C ILE A 54 -0.59 -6.56 0.26
N GLY A 55 -1.76 -6.40 -0.36
CA GLY A 55 -1.99 -6.71 -1.76
C GLY A 55 -1.22 -5.75 -2.65
N LYS A 56 -0.97 -6.16 -3.89
CA LYS A 56 -0.51 -5.22 -4.90
C LYS A 56 -1.66 -4.24 -5.18
N PRO A 57 -1.38 -2.93 -5.32
CA PRO A 57 -2.43 -1.97 -5.62
C PRO A 57 -3.11 -2.34 -6.93
N SER A 58 -4.43 -2.22 -6.96
CA SER A 58 -5.23 -2.31 -8.17
C SER A 58 -4.81 -1.26 -9.20
N VAL A 59 -5.19 -1.46 -10.46
CA VAL A 59 -4.94 -0.47 -11.52
C VAL A 59 -5.57 0.89 -11.17
N SER A 60 -6.75 0.90 -10.55
CA SER A 60 -7.41 2.10 -10.05
C SER A 60 -6.57 2.84 -9.01
N GLU A 61 -6.10 2.12 -7.99
CA GLU A 61 -5.27 2.69 -6.92
C GLU A 61 -3.95 3.21 -7.47
N LEU A 62 -3.32 2.48 -8.39
CA LEU A 62 -2.09 2.93 -9.06
C LEU A 62 -2.28 4.25 -9.80
N ILE A 63 -3.40 4.40 -10.53
CA ILE A 63 -3.71 5.63 -11.26
C ILE A 63 -3.98 6.77 -10.27
N GLU A 64 -4.77 6.53 -9.22
CA GLU A 64 -5.10 7.54 -8.21
C GLU A 64 -3.87 8.01 -7.43
N LEU A 65 -3.04 7.08 -6.95
CA LEU A 65 -1.79 7.39 -6.25
C LEU A 65 -0.85 8.20 -7.16
N SER A 66 -0.69 7.78 -8.42
CA SER A 66 0.20 8.48 -9.36
C SER A 66 -0.30 9.88 -9.73
N LEU A 67 -1.63 10.10 -9.76
CA LEU A 67 -2.21 11.43 -9.93
C LEU A 67 -1.90 12.33 -8.73
N ASN A 68 -2.05 11.79 -7.51
CA ASN A 68 -1.76 12.52 -6.28
C ASN A 68 -0.27 12.87 -6.15
N GLU A 69 0.63 11.90 -6.40
CA GLU A 69 2.09 12.11 -6.37
C GLU A 69 2.56 13.15 -7.39
N LYS A 70 1.84 13.27 -8.51
CA LYS A 70 2.15 14.26 -9.57
C LYS A 70 1.40 15.58 -9.43
N GLU A 71 0.55 15.73 -8.42
CA GLU A 71 -0.38 16.86 -8.27
C GLU A 71 -1.19 17.11 -9.56
N MET A 72 -1.55 16.04 -10.27
CA MET A 72 -2.19 16.08 -11.58
C MET A 72 -3.68 15.81 -11.44
N THR A 73 -4.51 16.61 -12.11
CA THR A 73 -5.95 16.39 -12.13
C THR A 73 -6.35 15.34 -13.17
N GLN A 74 -7.46 14.62 -12.91
CA GLN A 74 -8.04 13.69 -13.89
C GLN A 74 -8.37 14.37 -15.24
N LYS A 75 -8.70 15.67 -15.24
CA LYS A 75 -8.97 16.45 -16.46
C LYS A 75 -7.70 16.67 -17.29
N GLN A 76 -6.58 16.95 -16.64
CA GLN A 76 -5.28 17.06 -17.30
C GLN A 76 -4.88 15.71 -17.90
N LEU A 77 -4.99 14.63 -17.11
CA LEU A 77 -4.70 13.27 -17.59
C LEU A 77 -5.57 12.88 -18.80
N ALA A 78 -6.86 13.20 -18.76
CA ALA A 78 -7.77 12.97 -19.87
C ALA A 78 -7.32 13.67 -21.15
N SER A 79 -6.86 14.91 -21.02
CA SER A 79 -6.35 15.73 -22.13
C SER A 79 -5.05 15.16 -22.71
N GLU A 80 -4.12 14.72 -21.86
CA GLU A 80 -2.85 14.14 -22.31
C GLU A 80 -3.00 12.77 -22.99
N ILE A 81 -3.93 11.95 -22.51
CA ILE A 81 -4.18 10.62 -23.07
C ILE A 81 -5.12 10.67 -24.29
N GLY A 82 -5.88 11.75 -24.43
CA GLY A 82 -6.86 11.91 -25.52
C GLY A 82 -8.14 11.10 -25.30
N VAL A 83 -8.59 10.99 -24.04
CA VAL A 83 -9.86 10.33 -23.67
C VAL A 83 -10.76 11.31 -22.90
N SER A 84 -12.04 10.97 -22.74
CA SER A 84 -12.95 11.83 -21.97
C SER A 84 -12.61 11.80 -20.46
N PRO A 85 -12.83 12.90 -19.72
CA PRO A 85 -12.69 12.90 -18.26
C PRO A 85 -13.53 11.81 -17.58
N SER A 86 -14.74 11.53 -18.11
CA SER A 86 -15.56 10.42 -17.63
C SER A 86 -14.85 9.07 -17.74
N ARG A 87 -14.12 8.84 -18.84
CA ARG A 87 -13.38 7.59 -19.03
C ARG A 87 -12.21 7.46 -18.06
N ILE A 88 -11.51 8.56 -17.76
CA ILE A 88 -10.48 8.56 -16.71
C ILE A 88 -11.11 8.25 -15.35
N ASN A 89 -12.25 8.87 -15.03
CA ASN A 89 -12.97 8.59 -13.79
C ASN A 89 -13.38 7.12 -13.68
N ASP A 90 -13.80 6.50 -14.78
CA ASP A 90 -14.12 5.06 -14.79
C ASP A 90 -12.89 4.19 -14.45
N TYR A 91 -11.67 4.62 -14.82
CA TYR A 91 -10.43 3.93 -14.46
C TYR A 91 -10.05 4.17 -12.99
N VAL A 92 -10.11 5.42 -12.54
CA VAL A 92 -9.78 5.79 -11.15
C VAL A 92 -10.72 5.13 -10.16
N THR A 93 -12.01 5.03 -10.48
CA THR A 93 -13.01 4.39 -9.62
C THR A 93 -13.08 2.88 -9.77
N GLY A 94 -12.27 2.27 -10.65
CA GLY A 94 -12.28 0.83 -10.91
C GLY A 94 -13.53 0.30 -11.62
N ARG A 95 -14.38 1.17 -12.19
CA ARG A 95 -15.59 0.79 -12.93
C ARG A 95 -15.25 0.10 -14.26
N SER A 96 -14.13 0.45 -14.87
CA SER A 96 -13.65 -0.18 -16.10
C SER A 96 -12.13 -0.29 -16.08
N GLU A 97 -11.60 -1.29 -16.78
CA GLU A 97 -10.15 -1.39 -17.01
C GLU A 97 -9.73 -0.68 -18.29
N PRO A 98 -8.54 -0.05 -18.32
CA PRO A 98 -7.99 0.52 -19.53
C PRO A 98 -7.60 -0.59 -20.52
N THR A 99 -7.91 -0.39 -21.81
CA THR A 99 -7.37 -1.27 -22.86
C THR A 99 -5.85 -1.19 -22.89
N LEU A 100 -5.16 -2.20 -23.43
CA LEU A 100 -3.69 -2.21 -23.55
C LEU A 100 -3.11 -0.93 -24.19
N LYS A 101 -3.83 -0.35 -25.16
CA LYS A 101 -3.44 0.91 -25.79
C LYS A 101 -3.46 2.08 -24.79
N ILE A 102 -4.51 2.19 -23.98
CA ILE A 102 -4.68 3.22 -22.96
C ILE A 102 -3.74 2.98 -21.78
N ALA A 103 -3.60 1.72 -21.32
CA ALA A 103 -2.66 1.33 -20.27
C ALA A 103 -1.23 1.78 -20.61
N ARG A 104 -0.79 1.62 -21.87
CA ARG A 104 0.52 2.10 -22.33
C ARG A 104 0.66 3.62 -22.24
N LEU A 105 -0.41 4.38 -22.51
CA LEU A 105 -0.40 5.84 -22.40
C LEU A 105 -0.38 6.27 -20.94
N LEU A 106 -1.19 5.65 -20.09
CA LEU A 106 -1.18 5.84 -18.64
C LEU A 106 0.21 5.60 -18.06
N CYS A 107 0.87 4.49 -18.41
CA CYS A 107 2.25 4.22 -17.99
C CYS A 107 3.21 5.37 -18.32
N LYS A 108 3.11 5.95 -19.52
CA LYS A 108 3.99 7.05 -19.95
C LYS A 108 3.69 8.34 -19.21
N VAL A 109 2.42 8.73 -19.14
CA VAL A 109 1.99 10.00 -18.55
C VAL A 109 2.17 9.98 -17.04
N LEU A 110 1.77 8.89 -16.38
CA LEU A 110 1.80 8.76 -14.93
C LEU A 110 3.12 8.20 -14.39
N ASN A 111 4.07 7.84 -15.26
CA ASN A 111 5.33 7.19 -14.89
C ASN A 111 5.12 5.85 -14.14
N ILE A 112 4.07 5.11 -14.51
CA ILE A 112 3.77 3.79 -13.94
C ILE A 112 4.47 2.73 -14.77
N THR A 113 5.19 1.81 -14.12
CA THR A 113 5.84 0.71 -14.84
C THR A 113 4.79 -0.21 -15.49
N PRO A 114 5.02 -0.73 -16.71
CA PRO A 114 4.09 -1.68 -17.33
C PRO A 114 3.82 -2.93 -16.48
N ALA A 115 4.81 -3.38 -15.71
CA ALA A 115 4.68 -4.50 -14.79
C ALA A 115 3.74 -4.20 -13.61
N ALA A 116 3.62 -2.94 -13.18
CA ALA A 116 2.63 -2.54 -12.19
C ALA A 116 1.21 -2.46 -12.81
N MET A 117 1.09 -1.99 -14.05
CA MET A 117 -0.19 -1.75 -14.73
C MET A 117 -0.88 -3.02 -15.29
N LEU A 118 -0.12 -4.05 -15.69
CA LEU A 118 -0.63 -5.21 -16.45
C LEU A 118 -0.72 -6.50 -15.65
N GLN A 119 -0.98 -6.41 -14.35
CA GLN A 119 -0.94 -7.58 -13.49
C GLN A 119 -2.14 -8.49 -13.74
N CYS A 120 -1.87 -9.63 -14.39
CA CYS A 120 -2.74 -10.80 -14.43
C CYS A 120 -2.69 -11.56 -13.09
#